data_AF-A0A554X8F8-F1
#
_entry.id   AF-A0A554X8F8-F1
#
_cell.length_a   1.000
_cell.length_b   1.000
_cell.length_c   1.000
_cell.angle_alpha   90.00
_cell.angle_beta   90.00
_cell.angle_gamma   90.00
#
_symmetry.space_group_name_H-M   'P 1'
#
loop_
_entity.id
_entity.type
_entity.pdbx_description
1 polymer ?
#
loop_
_entity_poly.entity_id
_entity_poly.type
_entity_poly.pdbx_seq_one_letter_code
_entity_poly.pdbx_strand_id
1 'polypeptide(L)'
;MNISGATTYEPVASRLRARGVPVLFDSRELPRERPILDVLAVRTDALDAHPRGLPALVRSLFDGQRHLHELPIDSAYRLAPWLGVARGDVAGTFRGLRLIDWAGQREWLAGPNPRLATATRGLATFMTTLNGGYGLPSVVASLPGPVTDFLPLEAP
;
A
#
# COMPACT_ATOMS: atom_id res chain seq x y z
N MET A 1 -26.16 8.01 -16.09
CA MET A 1 -25.27 8.41 -14.98
C MET A 1 -23.99 8.94 -15.60
N ASN A 2 -23.69 10.22 -15.46
CA ASN A 2 -22.45 10.82 -15.99
C ASN A 2 -21.39 10.82 -14.87
N ILE A 3 -20.24 10.21 -15.14
CA ILE A 3 -19.08 10.21 -14.23
C ILE A 3 -18.20 11.39 -14.63
N SER A 4 -18.00 12.36 -13.73
CA SER A 4 -17.15 13.54 -13.99
C SER A 4 -15.67 13.32 -13.70
N GLY A 5 -15.31 12.24 -13.01
CA GLY A 5 -13.94 11.88 -12.68
C GLY A 5 -13.86 10.56 -11.93
N ALA A 6 -12.70 9.91 -11.97
CA ALA A 6 -12.44 8.66 -11.24
C ALA A 6 -11.00 8.65 -10.72
N THR A 7 -10.81 8.24 -9.48
CA THR A 7 -9.49 7.94 -8.91
C THR A 7 -9.20 6.47 -9.15
N THR A 8 -8.13 6.16 -9.88
CA THR A 8 -7.79 4.79 -10.25
C THR A 8 -6.30 4.62 -10.47
N TYR A 9 -5.87 3.36 -10.54
CA TYR A 9 -4.51 2.92 -10.88
C TYR A 9 -4.58 1.86 -11.99
N GLU A 10 -3.45 1.26 -12.34
CA GLU A 10 -3.39 0.20 -13.35
C GLU A 10 -4.19 -1.04 -12.94
N PRO A 11 -4.73 -1.82 -13.89
CA PRO A 11 -4.71 -1.62 -15.34
C PRO A 11 -5.80 -0.65 -15.84
N VAL A 12 -6.69 -0.19 -14.95
CA VAL A 12 -7.86 0.63 -15.31
C VAL A 12 -7.42 2.00 -15.82
N ALA A 13 -6.37 2.59 -15.24
CA ALA A 13 -5.79 3.84 -15.71
C ALA A 13 -5.38 3.78 -17.19
N SER A 14 -4.60 2.75 -17.60
CA SER A 14 -4.25 2.55 -19.01
C SER A 14 -5.47 2.37 -19.91
N ARG A 15 -6.49 1.62 -19.46
CA ARG A 15 -7.74 1.42 -20.23
C ARG A 15 -8.52 2.70 -20.46
N LEU A 16 -8.56 3.60 -19.47
CA LEU A 16 -9.23 4.90 -19.60
C LEU A 16 -8.43 5.83 -20.52
N ARG A 17 -7.10 5.89 -20.35
CA ARG A 17 -6.22 6.70 -21.21
C ARG A 17 -6.29 6.27 -22.68
N ALA A 18 -6.35 4.96 -22.94
CA ALA A 18 -6.53 4.42 -24.30
C ALA A 18 -7.86 4.85 -24.95
N ARG A 19 -8.86 5.23 -24.15
CA ARG A 19 -10.16 5.78 -24.61
C ARG A 19 -10.16 7.31 -24.69
N GLY A 20 -8.99 7.96 -24.57
CA GLY A 20 -8.86 9.41 -24.64
C GLY A 20 -9.24 10.15 -23.36
N VAL A 21 -9.45 9.44 -22.23
CA VAL A 21 -9.71 10.10 -20.94
C VAL A 21 -8.42 10.77 -20.44
N PRO A 22 -8.41 12.10 -20.22
CA PRO A 22 -7.22 12.80 -19.75
C PRO A 22 -6.91 12.49 -18.29
N VAL A 23 -5.64 12.58 -17.92
CA VAL A 23 -5.22 12.55 -16.50
C VAL A 23 -5.37 13.94 -15.93
N LEU A 24 -6.22 14.09 -14.91
CA LEU A 24 -6.44 15.37 -14.21
C LEU A 24 -5.45 15.58 -13.06
N PHE A 25 -4.98 14.49 -12.46
CA PHE A 25 -4.06 14.50 -11.33
C PHE A 25 -3.28 13.17 -11.29
N ASP A 26 -1.98 13.25 -11.00
CA ASP A 26 -1.14 12.08 -10.78
C ASP A 26 -0.59 12.07 -9.34
N SER A 27 -0.66 10.92 -8.66
CA SER A 27 -0.17 10.79 -7.28
C SER A 27 1.32 11.15 -7.10
N ARG A 28 2.11 11.20 -8.17
CA ARG A 28 3.49 11.72 -8.17
C ARG A 28 3.58 13.20 -7.82
N GLU A 29 2.49 13.94 -7.96
CA GLU A 29 2.37 15.35 -7.57
C GLU A 29 2.14 15.52 -6.06
N LEU A 30 1.87 14.43 -5.32
CA LEU A 30 1.76 14.49 -3.87
C LEU A 30 3.12 14.81 -3.22
N PRO A 31 3.14 15.60 -2.14
CA PRO A 31 4.36 15.83 -1.38
C PRO A 31 4.94 14.53 -0.82
N ARG A 32 6.27 14.46 -0.78
CA ARG A 32 7.02 13.27 -0.34
C ARG A 32 6.72 12.87 1.10
N GLU A 33 6.29 13.83 1.91
CA GLU A 33 5.90 13.67 3.31
C GLU A 33 4.49 13.07 3.47
N ARG A 34 3.68 13.05 2.40
CA ARG A 34 2.33 12.46 2.36
C ARG A 34 2.17 11.49 1.19
N PRO A 35 2.95 10.39 1.17
CA PRO A 35 2.82 9.38 0.13
C PRO A 35 1.55 8.53 0.32
N ILE A 36 1.11 7.91 -0.78
CA ILE A 36 0.12 6.82 -0.71
C ILE A 36 0.87 5.54 -0.33
N LEU A 37 0.37 4.86 0.69
CA LEU A 37 0.96 3.63 1.22
C LEU A 37 -0.13 2.58 1.36
N ASP A 38 0.14 1.38 0.85
CA ASP A 38 -0.63 0.19 1.21
C ASP A 38 -0.05 -0.41 2.49
N VAL A 39 -0.90 -0.66 3.49
CA VAL A 39 -0.49 -1.16 4.80
C VAL A 39 -1.33 -2.35 5.23
N LEU A 40 -0.71 -3.32 5.91
CA LEU A 40 -1.43 -4.35 6.64
C LEU A 40 -1.87 -3.78 7.99
N ALA A 41 -3.14 -3.40 8.11
CA ALA A 41 -3.76 -3.01 9.37
C ALA A 41 -4.42 -4.22 10.04
N VAL A 42 -4.14 -4.41 11.33
CA VAL A 42 -4.67 -5.53 12.11
C VAL A 42 -5.34 -4.96 13.36
N ARG A 43 -6.48 -5.54 13.74
CA ARG A 43 -7.14 -5.18 15.00
C ARG A 43 -6.30 -5.69 16.17
N THR A 44 -6.23 -4.91 17.24
CA THR A 44 -5.45 -5.26 18.43
C THR A 44 -5.93 -6.55 19.08
N ASP A 45 -7.25 -6.78 19.15
CA ASP A 45 -7.83 -8.01 19.72
C ASP A 45 -7.55 -9.28 18.91
N ALA A 46 -7.32 -9.15 17.60
CA ALA A 46 -6.92 -10.25 16.75
C ALA A 46 -5.47 -10.71 17.01
N LEU A 47 -4.61 -9.85 17.55
CA LEU A 47 -3.24 -10.19 17.93
C LEU A 47 -3.23 -11.22 19.07
N ASP A 48 -4.07 -10.99 20.08
CA ASP A 48 -4.18 -11.86 21.24
C ASP A 48 -4.89 -13.17 20.90
N ALA A 49 -5.94 -13.11 20.07
CA ALA A 49 -6.71 -14.28 19.66
C ALA A 49 -5.94 -15.21 18.71
N HIS A 50 -4.99 -14.68 17.93
CA HIS A 50 -4.26 -15.42 16.90
C HIS A 50 -2.74 -15.20 16.96
N PRO A 51 -2.06 -15.64 18.05
CA PRO A 51 -0.64 -15.34 18.29
C PRO A 51 0.31 -15.90 17.22
N ARG A 52 -0.13 -16.92 16.45
CA ARG A 52 0.61 -17.48 15.30
C ARG A 52 0.10 -17.00 13.94
N GLY A 53 -1.10 -16.43 13.88
CA GLY A 53 -1.76 -16.05 12.63
C GLY A 53 -1.06 -14.89 11.95
N LEU A 54 -0.76 -13.82 12.70
CA LEU A 54 -0.08 -12.65 12.14
C LEU A 54 1.35 -12.95 11.67
N PRO A 55 2.23 -13.63 12.44
CA PRO A 55 3.55 -14.03 11.93
C PRO A 55 3.48 -14.85 10.63
N ALA A 56 2.54 -15.80 10.54
CA ALA A 56 2.37 -16.62 9.35
C ALA A 56 1.88 -15.81 8.13
N LEU A 57 0.97 -14.86 8.36
CA LEU A 57 0.50 -13.93 7.32
C LEU A 57 1.63 -13.04 6.82
N VAL A 58 2.40 -12.43 7.72
CA VAL A 58 3.54 -11.58 7.35
C VAL A 58 4.58 -12.35 6.55
N ARG A 59 4.91 -13.58 6.98
CA ARG A 59 5.80 -14.47 6.21
C ARG A 59 5.26 -14.75 4.81
N SER A 60 3.97 -15.04 4.68
CA SER A 60 3.34 -15.33 3.38
C SER A 60 3.38 -14.13 2.44
N LEU A 61 3.31 -12.90 2.97
CA LEU A 61 3.47 -11.68 2.16
C LEU A 61 4.90 -11.57 1.58
N PHE A 62 5.93 -11.85 2.39
CA PHE A 62 7.32 -11.89 1.91
C PHE A 62 7.55 -13.01 0.91
N ASP A 63 7.00 -14.20 1.15
CA ASP A 63 7.08 -15.33 0.22
C ASP A 63 6.43 -14.97 -1.13
N GLY A 64 5.27 -14.30 -1.10
CA GLY A 64 4.61 -13.80 -2.31
C GLY A 64 5.41 -12.73 -3.05
N GLN A 65 6.02 -11.78 -2.33
CA GLN A 65 6.89 -10.77 -2.92
C GLN A 65 8.13 -11.40 -3.57
N ARG A 66 8.78 -12.35 -2.89
CA ARG A 66 9.91 -13.09 -3.45
C ARG A 66 9.49 -13.88 -4.70
N HIS A 67 8.33 -14.54 -4.66
CA HIS A 67 7.79 -15.27 -5.80
C HIS A 67 7.56 -14.36 -7.02
N LEU A 68 7.08 -13.14 -6.81
CA LEU A 68 6.94 -12.13 -7.87
C LEU A 68 8.26 -11.75 -8.52
N HIS A 69 9.34 -11.67 -7.74
CA HIS A 69 10.67 -11.30 -8.22
C HIS A 69 11.42 -12.48 -8.87
N GLU A 70 11.42 -13.65 -8.22
CA GLU A 70 12.22 -14.81 -8.64
C GLU A 70 11.54 -15.63 -9.73
N LEU A 71 10.20 -15.69 -9.73
CA LEU A 71 9.40 -16.50 -10.64
C LEU A 71 8.37 -15.64 -11.40
N PRO A 72 8.80 -14.63 -12.18
CA PRO A 72 7.89 -13.65 -12.79
C PRO A 72 6.93 -14.28 -13.82
N ILE A 73 7.35 -15.33 -14.53
CA ILE A 73 6.50 -16.03 -15.51
C ILE A 73 5.38 -16.81 -14.81
N ASP A 74 5.71 -17.58 -13.76
CA ASP A 74 4.71 -18.32 -12.98
C ASP A 74 3.79 -17.36 -12.21
N SER A 75 4.35 -16.28 -11.66
CA SER A 75 3.59 -15.19 -11.05
C SER A 75 2.58 -14.58 -12.02
N ALA A 76 3.01 -14.26 -13.25
CA ALA A 76 2.13 -13.73 -14.28
C ALA A 76 1.02 -14.73 -14.65
N TYR A 77 1.34 -16.02 -14.73
CA TYR A 77 0.35 -17.06 -14.98
C TYR A 77 -0.75 -17.09 -13.89
N ARG A 78 -0.36 -16.98 -12.62
CA ARG A 78 -1.27 -17.06 -11.46
C ARG A 78 -2.08 -15.78 -11.24
N LEU A 79 -1.46 -14.62 -11.45
CA LEU A 79 -2.09 -13.32 -11.19
C LEU A 79 -3.00 -12.84 -12.31
N ALA A 80 -2.74 -13.22 -13.57
CA ALA A 80 -3.50 -12.73 -14.72
C ALA A 80 -5.03 -12.89 -14.58
N PRO A 81 -5.59 -14.04 -14.13
CA PRO A 81 -7.03 -14.18 -13.92
C PRO A 81 -7.58 -13.24 -12.84
N TRP A 82 -6.83 -13.06 -11.75
CA TRP A 82 -7.20 -12.18 -10.64
C TRP A 82 -7.20 -10.70 -11.05
N LEU A 83 -6.22 -10.30 -11.85
CA LEU A 83 -6.07 -8.93 -12.33
C LEU A 83 -6.94 -8.62 -13.57
N GLY A 84 -7.53 -9.66 -14.18
CA GLY A 84 -8.33 -9.53 -15.39
C GLY A 84 -7.54 -8.97 -16.57
N VAL A 85 -6.29 -9.39 -16.73
CA VAL A 85 -5.36 -8.97 -17.81
C VAL A 85 -4.75 -10.18 -18.51
N ALA A 86 -4.14 -9.97 -19.69
CA ALA A 86 -3.32 -11.02 -20.30
C ALA A 86 -2.05 -11.25 -19.48
N ARG A 87 -1.49 -12.46 -19.54
CA ARG A 87 -0.27 -12.83 -18.77
C ARG A 87 0.90 -11.89 -19.07
N GLY A 88 1.09 -11.50 -20.33
CA GLY A 88 2.13 -10.55 -20.73
C GLY A 88 1.97 -9.14 -20.13
N ASP A 89 0.76 -8.79 -19.69
CA ASP A 89 0.44 -7.46 -19.16
C ASP A 89 0.52 -7.37 -17.64
N VAL A 90 0.74 -8.50 -16.94
CA VAL A 90 0.76 -8.53 -15.45
C VAL A 90 1.83 -7.61 -14.88
N ALA A 91 3.04 -7.60 -15.43
CA ALA A 91 4.09 -6.69 -14.97
C ALA A 91 3.65 -5.21 -15.09
N GLY A 92 2.84 -4.90 -16.11
CA GLY A 92 2.29 -3.57 -16.34
C GLY A 92 1.28 -3.12 -15.28
N THR A 93 0.65 -4.03 -14.53
CA THR A 93 -0.31 -3.66 -13.47
C THR A 93 0.38 -3.10 -12.23
N PHE A 94 1.67 -3.38 -12.06
CA PHE A 94 2.47 -2.84 -10.96
C PHE A 94 3.16 -1.51 -11.33
N ARG A 95 2.95 -1.00 -12.54
CA ARG A 95 3.58 0.24 -12.99
C ARG A 95 3.14 1.42 -12.12
N GLY A 96 4.12 2.19 -11.66
CA GLY A 96 3.88 3.31 -10.75
C GLY A 96 3.79 2.92 -9.28
N LEU A 97 3.79 1.61 -8.97
CA LEU A 97 3.93 1.12 -7.61
C LEU A 97 5.40 0.93 -7.26
N ARG A 98 5.73 1.21 -6.00
CA ARG A 98 7.00 0.82 -5.40
C ARG A 98 6.72 -0.35 -4.45
N LEU A 99 7.02 -1.56 -4.89
CA LEU A 99 6.97 -2.74 -4.03
C LEU A 99 8.14 -2.65 -3.06
N ILE A 100 7.86 -2.30 -1.80
CA ILE A 100 8.88 -2.06 -0.79
C ILE A 100 9.49 -3.41 -0.38
N ASP A 101 10.79 -3.58 -0.60
CA ASP A 101 11.52 -4.78 -0.18
C ASP A 101 11.67 -4.86 1.35
N TRP A 102 12.31 -5.93 1.83
CA TRP A 102 12.51 -6.13 3.27
C TRP A 102 13.25 -4.97 3.94
N ALA A 103 14.34 -4.49 3.34
CA ALA A 103 15.13 -3.39 3.91
C ALA A 103 14.32 -2.10 3.99
N GLY A 104 13.60 -1.77 2.91
CA GLY A 104 12.68 -0.65 2.88
C GLY A 104 11.55 -0.80 3.91
N GLN A 105 10.94 -1.97 4.05
CA GLN A 105 9.89 -2.19 5.04
C GLN A 105 10.39 -1.92 6.47
N ARG A 106 11.64 -2.32 6.78
CA ARG A 106 12.27 -2.00 8.06
C ARG A 106 12.50 -0.51 8.25
N GLU A 107 12.94 0.23 7.24
CA GLU A 107 13.04 1.70 7.32
C GLU A 107 11.68 2.39 7.53
N TRP A 108 10.63 1.81 6.95
CA TRP A 108 9.27 2.35 7.06
C TRP A 108 8.64 2.08 8.42
N LEU A 109 8.90 0.91 9.01
CA LEU A 109 8.20 0.40 10.18
C LEU A 109 9.03 0.42 11.47
N ALA A 110 10.36 0.35 11.41
CA ALA A 110 11.21 0.18 12.60
C ALA A 110 12.18 1.36 12.82
N GLY A 111 12.87 1.32 13.96
CA GLY A 111 13.85 2.34 14.37
C GLY A 111 13.24 3.48 15.20
N PRO A 112 14.07 4.44 15.63
CA PRO A 112 13.64 5.52 16.54
C PRO A 112 12.70 6.54 15.88
N ASN A 113 12.75 6.66 14.55
CA ASN A 113 11.94 7.58 13.76
C ASN A 113 11.38 6.89 12.51
N PRO A 114 10.44 5.94 12.65
CA PRO A 114 9.94 5.17 11.51
C PRO A 114 9.21 6.09 10.54
N ARG A 115 9.47 5.94 9.23
CA ARG A 115 8.91 6.83 8.20
C ARG A 115 7.38 6.79 8.18
N LEU A 116 6.78 5.63 8.48
CA LEU A 116 5.33 5.49 8.55
C LEU A 116 4.72 6.42 9.60
N ALA A 117 5.32 6.56 10.78
CA ALA A 117 4.82 7.43 11.84
C ALA A 117 4.88 8.92 11.46
N THR A 118 5.86 9.32 10.65
CA THR A 118 5.92 10.68 10.10
C THR A 118 4.85 10.88 9.01
N ALA A 119 4.69 9.92 8.11
CA ALA A 119 3.69 9.97 7.05
C ALA A 119 2.26 9.99 7.60
N THR A 120 1.94 9.17 8.60
CA THR A 120 0.61 9.13 9.22
C THR A 120 0.29 10.41 9.97
N ARG A 121 1.25 11.01 10.69
CA ARG A 121 1.08 12.35 11.29
C ARG A 121 0.81 13.41 10.23
N GLY A 122 1.62 13.44 9.16
CA GLY A 122 1.44 14.39 8.06
C GLY A 122 0.08 14.25 7.37
N LEU A 123 -0.37 13.02 7.14
CA LEU A 123 -1.69 12.72 6.59
C LEU A 123 -2.81 13.14 7.55
N ALA A 124 -2.69 12.80 8.83
CA ALA A 124 -3.71 13.14 9.83
C ALA A 124 -3.85 14.67 9.98
N THR A 125 -2.74 15.41 10.07
CA THR A 125 -2.77 16.88 10.06
C THR A 125 -3.41 17.44 8.78
N PHE A 126 -3.08 16.88 7.61
CA PHE A 126 -3.70 17.30 6.36
C PHE A 126 -5.22 17.08 6.36
N MET A 127 -5.67 15.90 6.79
CA MET A 127 -7.09 15.57 6.87
C MET A 127 -7.84 16.42 7.90
N THR A 128 -7.23 16.74 9.06
CA THR A 128 -7.85 17.63 10.06
C THR A 128 -7.83 19.10 9.66
N THR A 129 -6.84 19.54 8.89
CA THR A 129 -6.80 20.92 8.37
C THR A 129 -7.85 21.14 7.28
N LEU A 130 -8.14 20.12 6.47
CA LEU A 130 -9.20 20.15 5.46
C LEU A 130 -10.62 19.97 6.04
N ASN A 131 -10.77 19.82 7.35
CA ASN A 131 -11.96 19.29 8.03
C ASN A 131 -13.15 20.26 8.12
N GLY A 132 -13.42 21.02 7.08
CA GLY A 132 -14.67 21.76 6.89
C GLY A 132 -15.90 20.88 6.63
N GLY A 133 -16.03 19.67 7.21
CA GLY A 133 -17.29 18.92 7.17
C GLY A 133 -17.29 17.39 7.12
N TYR A 134 -16.15 16.68 7.22
CA TYR A 134 -16.13 15.21 7.12
C TYR A 134 -16.15 14.45 8.45
N GLY A 135 -16.34 15.13 9.58
CA GLY A 135 -16.55 14.49 10.89
C GLY A 135 -15.34 13.70 11.41
N LEU A 136 -14.15 13.92 10.86
CA LEU A 136 -12.94 13.31 11.39
C LEU A 136 -12.62 13.92 12.76
N PRO A 137 -12.30 13.13 13.78
CA PRO A 137 -11.99 13.67 15.10
C PRO A 137 -10.82 14.66 15.00
N SER A 138 -11.04 15.87 15.56
CA SER A 138 -10.04 16.96 15.58
C SER A 138 -8.75 16.60 16.32
N VAL A 139 -8.81 15.53 17.12
CA VAL A 139 -7.67 14.98 17.83
C VAL A 139 -7.16 13.81 16.99
N VAL A 140 -5.97 13.99 16.41
CA VAL A 140 -5.10 12.87 16.09
C VAL A 140 -4.75 12.23 17.41
N ALA A 141 -5.62 11.35 17.93
CA ALA A 141 -5.26 10.48 19.04
C ALA A 141 -3.93 9.84 18.64
N SER A 142 -2.95 9.78 19.56
CA SER A 142 -1.63 9.27 19.21
C SER A 142 -1.82 7.91 18.55
N LEU A 143 -1.62 7.86 17.24
CA LEU A 143 -1.72 6.60 16.52
C LEU A 143 -0.63 5.73 17.13
N PRO A 144 -0.98 4.52 17.62
CA PRO A 144 0.06 3.62 18.07
C PRO A 144 1.07 3.46 16.94
N GLY A 145 2.35 3.45 17.31
CA GLY A 145 3.42 3.26 16.34
C GLY A 145 3.25 1.94 15.57
N PRO A 146 3.94 1.79 14.44
CA PRO A 146 3.98 0.50 13.75
C PRO A 146 4.36 -0.63 14.71
N VAL A 147 3.60 -1.72 14.67
CA VAL A 147 3.92 -2.95 15.41
C VAL A 147 4.99 -3.70 14.63
N THR A 148 6.16 -3.90 15.22
CA THR A 148 7.34 -4.46 14.53
C THR A 148 7.74 -5.85 15.01
N ASP A 149 7.13 -6.35 16.08
CA ASP A 149 7.44 -7.64 16.71
C ASP A 149 7.32 -8.84 15.75
N PHE A 150 6.60 -8.65 14.64
CA PHE A 150 6.33 -9.67 13.62
C PHE A 150 7.17 -9.48 12.35
N LEU A 151 8.01 -8.44 12.26
CA LEU A 151 8.91 -8.24 11.12
C LEU A 151 10.16 -9.13 11.27
N PRO A 152 10.55 -9.87 10.22
CA PRO A 152 11.80 -10.62 10.23
C PRO A 152 13.01 -9.74 10.57
N LEU A 153 13.87 -10.22 11.48
CA LEU A 153 15.10 -9.54 11.87
C LEU A 153 16.17 -9.57 10.77
N GLU A 154 16.11 -10.59 9.91
CA GLU A 154 16.96 -10.76 8.73
C GLU A 154 16.10 -10.87 7.47
N ALA A 155 16.73 -10.68 6.31
CA ALA A 155 16.06 -10.80 5.02
C ALA A 155 15.53 -12.25 4.85
N PRO A 156 14.24 -12.42 4.53
CA PRO A 156 13.59 -13.73 4.48
C PRO A 156 13.88 -14.56 3.22
#